data_AF-A0A8T3PSQ9-F1
#
_entry.id   AF-A0A8T3PSQ9-F1
#
_cell.length_a   1.000
_cell.length_b   1.000
_cell.length_c   1.000
_cell.angle_alpha   90.00
_cell.angle_beta   90.00
_cell.angle_gamma   90.00
#
_symmetry.space_group_name_H-M   'P 1'
#
loop_
_entity.id
_entity.type
_entity.pdbx_description
1 polymer ?
#
loop_
_entity_poly.entity_id
_entity_poly.type
_entity_poly.pdbx_seq_one_letter_code
_entity_poly.pdbx_strand_id
1 'polypeptide(L)'
;MKRNSADYVLLEEVLRRALDEASELAAKAARSDREEGGLFAYFNILVWAKQQAEILGIRFQDEAIRELDPYRLIGGQRDAA
;
A
#
# COMPACT_ATOMS: atom_id res chain seq x y z
N MET A 1 -11.95 -17.11 -18.96
CA MET A 1 -10.70 -17.24 -18.19
C MET A 1 -11.08 -17.40 -16.73
N LYS A 2 -10.90 -18.57 -16.10
CA LYS A 2 -11.13 -18.71 -14.65
C LYS A 2 -10.01 -17.93 -13.97
N ARG A 3 -10.32 -16.78 -13.37
CA ARG A 3 -9.37 -16.04 -12.52
C ARG A 3 -8.90 -17.00 -11.44
N ASN A 4 -7.61 -17.30 -11.42
CA ASN A 4 -7.02 -18.27 -10.52
C ASN A 4 -7.09 -17.68 -9.10
N SER A 5 -7.95 -18.24 -8.25
CA SER A 5 -8.30 -17.65 -6.95
C SER A 5 -7.10 -17.50 -6.01
N ALA A 6 -6.08 -18.36 -6.15
CA ALA A 6 -4.87 -18.32 -5.33
C ALA A 6 -4.00 -17.09 -5.58
N ASP A 7 -3.84 -16.69 -6.85
CA ASP A 7 -2.98 -15.54 -7.22
C ASP A 7 -3.59 -14.22 -6.71
N TYR A 8 -4.92 -14.14 -6.67
CA TYR A 8 -5.65 -13.01 -6.09
C TYR A 8 -5.46 -12.92 -4.58
N VAL A 9 -5.58 -14.04 -3.88
CA VAL A 9 -5.37 -14.12 -2.44
C VAL A 9 -3.92 -13.75 -2.08
N LEU A 10 -2.95 -14.22 -2.86
CA LEU A 10 -1.54 -13.88 -2.66
C LEU A 10 -1.28 -12.39 -2.87
N LEU A 11 -1.81 -11.81 -3.94
CA LEU A 11 -1.66 -10.37 -4.20
C LEU A 11 -2.27 -9.53 -3.08
N GLU A 12 -3.48 -9.88 -2.64
CA GLU A 12 -4.15 -9.19 -1.54
C GLU A 12 -3.33 -9.28 -0.24
N GLU A 13 -2.79 -10.46 0.09
CA GLU A 13 -1.93 -10.63 1.26
C GLU A 13 -0.63 -9.82 1.18
N VAL A 14 0.02 -9.78 0.01
CA VAL A 14 1.21 -8.96 -0.22
C VAL A 14 0.90 -7.48 -0.02
N LEU A 15 -0.26 -7.02 -0.50
CA LEU A 15 -0.69 -5.63 -0.34
C LEU A 15 -1.05 -5.30 1.10
N ARG A 16 -1.68 -6.24 1.82
CA ARG A 16 -1.94 -6.11 3.25
C ARG A 16 -0.65 -5.92 4.01
N ARG A 17 0.34 -6.77 3.75
CA ARG A 17 1.65 -6.69 4.41
C ARG A 17 2.40 -5.41 4.05
N ALA A 18 2.36 -4.98 2.79
CA ALA A 18 2.96 -3.71 2.39
C ALA A 18 2.28 -2.50 3.07
N LEU A 19 0.95 -2.55 3.24
CA LEU A 19 0.19 -1.53 3.94
C LEU A 19 0.53 -1.49 5.43
N ASP A 20 0.61 -2.65 6.09
CA ASP A 20 0.99 -2.76 7.50
C ASP A 20 2.35 -2.08 7.73
N GLU A 21 3.38 -2.49 6.98
CA GLU A 21 4.75 -1.95 7.09
C GLU A 21 4.80 -0.45 6.75
N ALA A 22 4.10 -0.01 5.71
CA ALA A 22 4.02 1.40 5.35
C ALA A 22 3.34 2.24 6.45
N SER A 23 2.29 1.70 7.08
CA SER A 23 1.55 2.38 8.14
C SER A 23 2.39 2.50 9.41
N GLU A 24 3.13 1.45 9.77
CA GLU A 24 4.08 1.48 10.88
C GLU A 24 5.18 2.53 10.65
N LEU A 25 5.72 2.62 9.43
CA LEU A 25 6.69 3.66 9.07
C LEU A 25 6.06 5.05 9.07
N ALA A 26 4.85 5.20 8.52
CA ALA A 26 4.14 6.47 8.47
C ALA A 26 3.85 7.04 9.87
N ALA A 27 3.58 6.18 10.85
CA ALA A 27 3.27 6.54 12.23
C ALA A 27 4.50 6.98 13.06
N LYS A 28 5.73 6.80 12.57
CA LYS A 28 6.95 7.21 13.29
C LYS A 28 7.07 8.73 13.32
N ALA A 29 7.30 9.27 14.52
CA ALA A 29 7.52 10.71 14.74
C ALA A 29 8.80 11.23 14.05
N ALA A 30 9.83 10.38 13.95
CA ALA A 30 11.05 10.64 13.20
C ALA A 30 11.45 9.37 12.45
N ARG A 31 11.91 9.54 11.20
CA ARG A 31 12.38 8.46 10.34
C ARG A 31 13.81 8.75 9.92
N SER A 32 14.64 7.71 9.91
CA SER A 32 15.93 7.72 9.24
C SER A 32 15.76 7.75 7.71
N ASP A 33 16.80 8.13 6.97
CA ASP A 33 16.80 8.11 5.50
C ASP A 33 16.41 6.73 4.93
N ARG A 34 16.82 5.66 5.62
CA ARG A 34 16.46 4.29 5.24
C ARG A 34 14.96 4.04 5.42
N GLU A 35 14.37 4.50 6.51
CA GLU A 35 12.95 4.33 6.80
C GLU A 35 12.09 5.21 5.89
N GLU A 36 12.55 6.42 5.56
CA GLU A 36 11.92 7.27 4.56
C GLU A 36 11.94 6.60 3.19
N GLY A 37 13.10 6.08 2.76
CA GLY A 37 13.22 5.30 1.53
C GLY A 37 12.34 4.04 1.52
N GLY A 38 12.23 3.36 2.66
CA GLY A 38 11.33 2.22 2.84
C GLY A 38 9.86 2.60 2.68
N LEU A 39 9.43 3.71 3.30
CA LEU A 39 8.07 4.23 3.17
C LEU A 39 7.75 4.55 1.70
N PHE A 40 8.66 5.22 0.99
CA PHE A 40 8.49 5.49 -0.44
C PHE A 40 8.44 4.22 -1.29
N ALA A 41 9.23 3.19 -0.96
CA ALA A 41 9.19 1.91 -1.65
C ALA A 41 7.83 1.22 -1.51
N TYR A 42 7.29 1.13 -0.28
CA TYR A 42 5.96 0.56 -0.06
C TYR A 42 4.85 1.40 -0.69
N PHE A 43 4.93 2.73 -0.59
CA PHE A 43 4.03 3.64 -1.29
C PHE A 43 3.96 3.33 -2.79
N ASN A 44 5.10 3.19 -3.46
CA ASN A 44 5.16 2.89 -4.89
C ASN A 44 4.51 1.54 -5.23
N ILE A 45 4.74 0.51 -4.40
CA ILE A 45 4.11 -0.81 -4.57
C ILE A 45 2.58 -0.70 -4.45
N LEU A 46 2.09 0.00 -3.44
CA LEU A 46 0.66 0.16 -3.18
C LEU A 46 -0.03 0.95 -4.31
N VAL A 47 0.59 2.03 -4.79
CA VAL A 47 0.07 2.81 -5.93
C VAL A 47 0.01 1.95 -7.20
N TRP A 48 1.12 1.30 -7.55
CA TRP A 48 1.19 0.46 -8.74
C TRP A 48 0.13 -0.64 -8.69
N ALA A 49 0.00 -1.33 -7.56
CA ALA A 49 -0.95 -2.42 -7.43
C ALA A 49 -2.41 -1.97 -7.49
N LYS A 50 -2.74 -0.80 -6.93
CA LYS A 50 -4.09 -0.21 -7.05
C LYS A 50 -4.42 0.12 -8.52
N GLN A 51 -3.47 0.70 -9.25
CA GLN A 51 -3.63 0.97 -10.69
C GLN A 51 -3.81 -0.32 -11.49
N GLN A 52 -3.02 -1.36 -11.21
CA GLN A 52 -3.18 -2.65 -11.88
C GLN A 52 -4.53 -3.30 -11.56
N ALA A 53 -4.97 -3.23 -10.30
CA ALA A 53 -6.26 -3.76 -9.89
C ALA A 53 -7.41 -3.07 -10.65
N GLU A 54 -7.33 -1.74 -10.83
CA GLU A 54 -8.31 -0.99 -11.62
C GLU A 54 -8.31 -1.42 -13.09
N ILE A 55 -7.15 -1.45 -13.74
CA ILE A 55 -7.00 -1.88 -15.16
C ILE A 55 -7.56 -3.29 -15.38
N LEU A 56 -7.30 -4.19 -14.43
CA LEU A 56 -7.70 -5.59 -14.51
C LEU A 56 -9.12 -5.83 -14.03
N GLY A 57 -9.83 -4.82 -13.51
CA GLY A 57 -11.17 -4.97 -12.92
C GLY A 57 -11.16 -5.93 -11.72
N ILE A 58 -10.16 -5.81 -10.87
CA ILE A 58 -9.99 -6.56 -9.63
C ILE A 58 -10.63 -5.78 -8.50
N ARG A 59 -11.45 -6.46 -7.70
CA ARG A 59 -11.99 -5.91 -6.46
C ARG A 59 -11.45 -6.75 -5.31
N PHE A 60 -10.65 -6.13 -4.46
CA PHE A 60 -10.12 -6.74 -3.25
C PHE A 60 -11.26 -6.99 -2.24
N GLN A 61 -11.15 -8.10 -1.51
CA GLN A 61 -12.09 -8.45 -0.45
C GLN A 61 -11.78 -7.68 0.84
N ASP A 62 -10.49 -7.53 1.15
CA ASP A 62 -9.99 -6.67 2.22
C ASP A 62 -10.43 -5.20 2.01
N GLU A 63 -11.17 -4.68 2.98
CA GLU A 63 -11.69 -3.31 2.97
C GLU A 63 -10.60 -2.26 3.13
N ALA A 64 -9.58 -2.50 3.95
CA ALA A 64 -8.48 -1.57 4.15
C ALA A 64 -7.71 -1.35 2.84
N ILE A 65 -7.47 -2.42 2.07
CA ILE A 65 -6.82 -2.32 0.75
C ILE A 65 -7.75 -1.65 -0.27
N ARG A 66 -9.05 -2.00 -0.25
CA ARG A 66 -10.04 -1.43 -1.16
C ARG A 66 -10.17 0.08 -0.99
N GLU A 67 -10.19 0.57 0.24
CA GLU A 67 -10.35 1.97 0.59
C GLU A 67 -9.03 2.74 0.72
N LEU A 68 -7.90 2.02 0.66
CA LEU A 68 -6.57 2.61 0.75
C LEU A 68 -6.39 3.75 -0.27
N ASP A 69 -5.99 4.90 0.25
CA ASP A 69 -5.38 6.01 -0.49
C ASP A 69 -3.89 6.08 -0.11
N PRO A 70 -2.97 5.54 -0.93
CA PRO A 70 -1.54 5.49 -0.59
C PRO A 70 -0.92 6.87 -0.37
N TYR A 71 -1.48 7.94 -0.95
CA TYR A 71 -0.93 9.29 -0.80
C TYR A 71 -1.02 9.81 0.64
N ARG A 72 -1.95 9.29 1.44
CA ARG A 72 -2.05 9.61 2.87
C ARG A 72 -0.83 9.16 3.66
N LEU A 73 -0.14 8.11 3.21
CA LEU A 73 1.05 7.56 3.87
C LEU A 73 2.25 8.53 3.81
N ILE A 74 2.37 9.28 2.70
CA ILE A 74 3.47 10.25 2.49
C ILE A 74 3.07 11.69 2.83
N GLY A 75 1.77 12.00 2.83
CA GLY A 75 1.26 13.34 3.14
C GLY A 75 1.29 13.72 4.62
N GLY A 76 1.33 12.74 5.53
CA GLY A 76 1.14 12.94 6.97
C GLY A 76 2.23 13.72 7.74
N GLN A 77 3.31 14.16 7.10
CA GLN A 77 4.36 14.96 7.74
C GLN A 77 4.48 16.40 7.24
N ARG A 78 3.67 16.82 6.24
CA ARG A 78 3.84 18.15 5.65
C ARG A 78 3.25 19.30 6.47
N ASP A 79 2.52 19.01 7.54
CA ASP A 79 1.84 19.99 8.39
C ASP A 79 2.59 20.32 9.71
N ALA A 80 3.86 19.94 9.84
CA ALA A 80 4.67 20.18 11.05
C ALA A 80 5.94 21.01 10.82
N ALA A 81 5.95 21.91 9.81
CA ALA A 81 7.05 22.84 9.55
C ALA A 81 6.56 24.29 9.48
#